data_AF-A0A194UND4-F1
#
_entry.id   AF-A0A194UND4-F1
#
_cell.length_a   1.000
_cell.length_b   1.000
_cell.length_c   1.000
_cell.angle_alpha   90.00
_cell.angle_beta   90.00
_cell.angle_gamma   90.00
#
_symmetry.space_group_name_H-M   'P 1'
#
loop_
_entity.id
_entity.type
_entity.pdbx_description
1 polymer ?
#
loop_
_entity_poly.entity_id
_entity_poly.type
_entity_poly.pdbx_seq_one_letter_code
_entity_poly.pdbx_strand_id
1 'polypeptide(L)'
;MTVFLMHTDEALYPEPMRFDPERWVGAARKTSEKTFAPFSRGTRICLGMYLAWAEMYLVLAALVQNFDFEFPDATAADFEFESDRFTIGTKAGCNLMARVTPHEV
;
A
#
# COMPACT_ATOMS: atom_id res chain seq x y z
N MET A 1 -3.94 6.79 -18.62
CA MET A 1 -3.02 5.86 -17.94
C MET A 1 -3.71 5.41 -16.66
N THR A 2 -3.85 4.11 -16.42
CA THR A 2 -4.31 3.63 -15.11
C THR A 2 -3.25 3.97 -14.07
N VAL A 3 -3.64 4.24 -12.82
CA VAL A 3 -2.69 4.55 -11.73
C VAL A 3 -1.70 3.40 -11.54
N PHE A 4 -2.16 2.16 -11.72
CA PHE A 4 -1.32 0.97 -11.72
C PHE A 4 -0.14 1.09 -12.69
N LEU A 5 -0.38 1.33 -13.98
CA LEU A 5 0.68 1.43 -14.99
C LEU A 5 1.68 2.55 -14.69
N MET A 6 1.22 3.65 -14.08
CA MET A 6 2.10 4.74 -13.68
C MET A 6 2.99 4.35 -12.50
N HIS A 7 2.46 3.61 -11.53
CA HIS A 7 3.19 3.20 -10.32
C HIS A 7 4.08 1.98 -10.55
N THR A 8 3.85 1.23 -11.64
CA THR A 8 4.69 0.11 -12.07
C THR A 8 5.66 0.45 -13.21
N ASP A 9 5.73 1.71 -13.63
CA ASP A 9 6.68 2.18 -14.63
C ASP A 9 8.10 2.29 -14.03
N GLU A 10 9.02 1.43 -14.49
CA GLU A 10 10.42 1.40 -14.05
C GLU A 10 11.18 2.71 -14.31
N ALA A 11 10.76 3.50 -15.30
CA ALA A 11 11.36 4.81 -15.58
C ALA A 11 11.00 5.86 -14.52
N LEU A 12 9.86 5.68 -13.83
CA LEU A 12 9.40 6.55 -12.75
C LEU A 12 9.78 6.00 -11.37
N TYR A 13 9.75 4.67 -11.24
CA TYR A 13 9.98 3.94 -10.00
C TYR A 13 10.94 2.77 -10.26
N PRO A 14 12.27 2.94 -10.10
CA PRO A 14 13.21 1.83 -10.24
C PRO A 14 12.86 0.68 -9.29
N GLU A 15 12.87 -0.57 -9.77
CA GLU A 15 12.37 -1.75 -9.04
C GLU A 15 10.96 -1.52 -8.44
N PRO A 16 9.93 -1.25 -9.25
CA PRO A 16 8.63 -0.80 -8.76
C PRO A 16 7.86 -1.90 -8.02
N MET A 17 8.16 -3.16 -8.33
CA MET A 17 7.56 -4.33 -7.69
C MET A 17 8.20 -4.66 -6.33
N ARG A 18 9.31 -4.00 -5.98
CA ARG A 18 9.98 -4.16 -4.68
C ARG A 18 9.36 -3.20 -3.67
N PHE A 19 8.99 -3.73 -2.50
CA PHE A 19 8.61 -2.89 -1.37
C PHE A 19 9.86 -2.17 -0.80
N ASP A 20 9.96 -0.88 -1.09
CA ASP A 20 11.09 -0.02 -0.69
C ASP A 20 10.59 1.26 -0.01
N PRO A 21 10.50 1.28 1.34
CA PRO A 21 10.10 2.46 2.10
C PRO A 21 11.06 3.65 1.94
N GLU A 22 12.35 3.40 1.74
CA GLU A 22 13.39 4.45 1.66
C GLU A 22 13.16 5.39 0.47
N ARG A 23 12.47 4.92 -0.57
CA ARG A 23 12.00 5.74 -1.70
C ARG A 23 11.21 6.98 -1.26
N TRP A 24 10.53 6.89 -0.13
CA TRP A 24 9.63 7.93 0.38
C TRP A 24 10.26 8.77 1.49
N VAL A 25 11.57 8.64 1.72
CA VAL A 25 12.31 9.34 2.78
C VAL A 25 13.41 10.23 2.18
N GLY A 26 13.78 11.30 2.91
CA GLY A 26 14.93 12.14 2.57
C GLY A 26 14.88 12.81 1.19
N ALA A 27 16.00 12.80 0.49
CA ALA A 27 16.14 13.45 -0.83
C ALA A 27 15.43 12.69 -1.96
N ALA A 28 15.33 11.35 -1.86
CA ALA A 28 14.70 10.50 -2.87
C ALA A 28 13.20 10.79 -3.03
N ARG A 29 12.54 11.13 -1.91
CA ARG A 29 11.12 11.47 -1.84
C ARG A 29 10.67 12.51 -2.89
N LYS A 30 11.47 13.57 -3.11
CA LYS A 30 11.11 14.67 -4.02
C LYS A 30 10.88 14.22 -5.47
N THR A 31 11.55 13.16 -5.89
CA THR A 31 11.40 12.60 -7.23
C THR A 31 10.13 11.78 -7.32
N SER A 32 9.91 10.86 -6.38
CA SER A 32 8.76 9.95 -6.38
C SER A 32 7.42 10.64 -6.09
N GLU A 33 7.40 11.70 -5.29
CA GLU A 33 6.16 12.43 -4.98
C GLU A 33 5.49 13.09 -6.20
N LYS A 34 6.27 13.47 -7.21
CA LYS A 34 5.73 14.13 -8.42
C LYS A 34 4.77 13.22 -9.18
N THR A 35 5.06 11.93 -9.17
CA THR A 35 4.33 10.88 -9.90
C THR A 35 3.44 10.05 -8.98
N PHE A 36 3.45 10.30 -7.67
CA PHE A 36 2.63 9.57 -6.73
C PHE A 36 1.17 10.05 -6.79
N ALA A 37 0.24 9.16 -7.12
CA ALA A 37 -1.15 9.52 -7.40
C ALA A 37 -2.17 8.44 -6.95
N PRO A 38 -2.05 7.85 -5.75
CA PRO A 38 -2.92 6.75 -5.32
C PRO A 38 -4.39 7.17 -5.19
N PHE A 39 -4.67 8.47 -5.02
CA PHE A 39 -6.02 9.04 -4.92
C PHE A 39 -6.47 9.76 -6.20
N SER A 40 -5.84 9.45 -7.35
CA SER A 40 -5.90 10.27 -8.58
C SER A 40 -5.37 11.70 -8.38
N ARG A 41 -5.54 12.57 -9.38
CA ARG A 41 -5.12 13.99 -9.37
C ARG A 41 -6.15 14.86 -10.07
N GLY A 42 -6.09 16.17 -9.83
CA GLY A 42 -6.93 17.17 -10.47
C GLY A 42 -8.26 17.42 -9.76
N THR A 43 -9.23 18.00 -10.46
CA THR A 43 -10.52 18.46 -9.89
C THR A 43 -11.44 17.33 -9.42
N ARG A 44 -11.14 16.08 -9.82
CA ARG A 44 -11.88 14.88 -9.43
C ARG A 44 -11.03 13.94 -8.55
N ILE A 45 -10.04 14.49 -7.84
CA ILE A 45 -9.27 13.75 -6.84
C ILE A 45 -10.21 13.18 -5.77
N CYS A 46 -9.84 12.04 -5.17
CA CYS A 46 -10.64 11.41 -4.12
C CYS A 46 -11.00 12.42 -3.01
N LEU A 47 -12.30 12.64 -2.82
CA LEU A 47 -12.81 13.55 -1.80
C LEU A 47 -12.38 13.12 -0.38
N GLY A 48 -12.26 11.81 -0.18
CA GLY A 48 -11.85 11.19 1.09
C GLY A 48 -10.34 11.10 1.31
N MET A 49 -9.48 11.68 0.44
CA MET A 49 -8.02 11.51 0.52
C MET A 49 -7.45 11.82 1.91
N TYR A 50 -7.83 12.95 2.51
CA TYR A 50 -7.30 13.34 3.82
C TYR A 50 -7.79 12.44 4.95
N LEU A 51 -9.04 11.98 4.88
CA LEU A 51 -9.60 11.02 5.84
C LEU A 51 -8.87 9.68 5.73
N ALA A 52 -8.72 9.17 4.50
CA ALA A 52 -8.02 7.91 4.25
C ALA A 52 -6.57 7.95 4.77
N TRP A 53 -5.84 9.04 4.56
CA TRP A 53 -4.49 9.19 5.14
C TRP A 53 -4.51 9.15 6.66
N ALA A 54 -5.39 9.92 7.30
CA ALA A 54 -5.49 9.94 8.76
C ALA A 54 -5.82 8.54 9.31
N GLU A 55 -6.80 7.85 8.72
CA GLU A 55 -7.18 6.50 9.10
C GLU A 55 -6.03 5.50 8.91
N MET A 56 -5.34 5.52 7.76
CA MET A 56 -4.21 4.62 7.51
C MET A 56 -3.10 4.79 8.56
N TYR A 57 -2.74 6.03 8.92
CA TYR A 57 -1.72 6.26 9.94
C TYR A 57 -2.18 5.82 11.34
N LEU A 58 -3.40 6.17 11.74
CA LEU A 58 -3.92 5.85 13.07
C LEU A 58 -4.14 4.33 13.24
N VAL A 59 -4.72 3.67 12.25
CA VAL A 59 -4.96 2.23 12.26
C VAL A 59 -3.63 1.48 12.27
N LEU A 60 -2.68 1.82 11.39
CA LEU A 60 -1.38 1.16 11.38
C LEU A 60 -0.65 1.32 12.71
N ALA A 61 -0.63 2.55 13.25
CA ALA A 61 -0.01 2.81 14.55
C ALA A 61 -0.67 2.01 15.67
N ALA A 62 -2.01 1.93 15.69
CA ALA A 62 -2.74 1.16 16.69
C ALA A 62 -2.49 -0.35 16.57
N LEU A 63 -2.47 -0.88 15.35
CA LEU A 63 -2.21 -2.31 15.12
C LEU A 63 -0.81 -2.70 15.59
N VAL A 64 0.23 -1.96 15.16
CA VAL A 64 1.63 -2.29 15.46
C VAL A 64 1.98 -2.10 16.94
N GLN A 65 1.35 -1.15 17.63
CA GLN A 65 1.66 -0.90 19.05
C GLN A 65 0.96 -1.87 20.01
N ASN A 66 -0.17 -2.45 19.63
CA ASN A 66 -1.04 -3.17 20.57
C ASN A 66 -1.17 -4.67 20.26
N PHE A 67 -0.71 -5.13 19.10
CA PHE A 67 -0.91 -6.51 18.67
C PHE A 67 0.29 -7.10 17.93
N ASP A 68 0.52 -8.39 18.16
CA ASP A 68 1.37 -9.24 17.34
C ASP A 68 0.52 -10.07 16.37
N PHE A 69 1.07 -10.31 15.17
CA PHE A 69 0.37 -10.98 14.08
C PHE A 69 1.18 -12.18 13.58
N GLU A 70 0.52 -13.34 13.53
CA GLU A 70 1.01 -14.54 12.86
C GLU A 70 0.11 -14.87 11.68
N PHE A 71 0.72 -15.24 10.54
CA PHE A 71 0.00 -15.56 9.31
C PHE A 71 0.31 -17.00 8.86
N PRO A 72 -0.20 -18.03 9.58
CA PRO A 72 0.22 -19.42 9.37
C PRO A 72 -0.17 -19.97 7.99
N ASP A 73 -1.30 -19.52 7.44
CA ASP A 73 -1.84 -20.03 6.18
C ASP A 73 -1.59 -19.09 4.99
N ALA A 74 -0.97 -17.93 5.21
CA ALA A 74 -0.77 -16.93 4.17
C ALA A 74 0.52 -17.20 3.38
N THR A 75 0.42 -17.14 2.06
CA THR A 75 1.56 -17.29 1.14
C THR A 75 1.71 -16.05 0.26
N ALA A 76 2.88 -15.89 -0.37
CA ALA A 76 3.08 -14.78 -1.31
C ALA A 76 2.08 -14.82 -2.48
N ALA A 77 1.71 -16.01 -2.95
CA ALA A 77 0.79 -16.21 -4.07
C ALA A 77 -0.62 -15.65 -3.81
N ASP A 78 -1.01 -15.50 -2.55
CA ASP A 78 -2.31 -14.93 -2.16
C ASP A 78 -2.40 -13.42 -2.43
N PHE A 79 -1.24 -12.76 -2.53
CA PHE A 79 -1.11 -11.32 -2.70
C PHE A 79 -0.44 -10.92 -4.03
N GLU A 80 -0.15 -11.88 -4.90
CA GLU A 80 0.29 -11.60 -6.26
C GLU A 80 -0.82 -10.89 -7.05
N PHE A 81 -0.40 -9.89 -7.83
CA PHE A 81 -1.30 -9.19 -8.74
C PHE A 81 -1.84 -10.16 -9.79
N GLU A 82 -3.17 -10.31 -9.84
CA GLU A 82 -3.85 -11.15 -10.81
C GLU A 82 -4.61 -10.32 -11.85
N SER A 83 -5.23 -9.21 -11.42
CA SER A 83 -6.02 -8.36 -12.30
C SER A 83 -6.17 -6.93 -11.79
N ASP A 84 -6.31 -5.98 -12.72
CA ASP A 84 -6.71 -4.59 -12.42
C ASP A 84 -8.25 -4.53 -12.36
N ARG A 85 -8.79 -4.39 -11.15
CA ARG A 85 -10.24 -4.28 -10.88
C ARG A 85 -10.57 -2.92 -10.27
N PHE A 86 -10.02 -1.83 -10.82
CA PHE A 86 -9.99 -0.48 -10.22
C PHE A 86 -9.08 -0.38 -8.98
N THR A 87 -9.00 -1.45 -8.19
CA THR A 87 -7.93 -1.74 -7.22
C THR A 87 -7.14 -2.98 -7.66
N ILE A 88 -6.03 -3.26 -6.96
CA ILE A 88 -5.26 -4.49 -7.15
C ILE A 88 -6.15 -5.68 -6.77
N GLY A 89 -6.43 -6.55 -7.74
CA GLY A 89 -7.09 -7.83 -7.50
C GLY A 89 -6.05 -8.93 -7.28
N THR A 90 -6.23 -9.68 -6.20
CA THR A 90 -5.43 -10.88 -5.88
C THR A 90 -6.34 -12.10 -5.76
N LYS A 91 -5.76 -13.31 -5.83
CA LYS A 91 -6.51 -14.57 -5.69
C LYS A 91 -7.26 -14.68 -4.36
N ALA A 92 -6.66 -14.17 -3.28
CA ALA A 92 -7.29 -14.14 -1.95
C ALA A 92 -8.37 -13.06 -1.79
N GLY A 93 -8.64 -12.27 -2.84
CA GLY A 93 -9.64 -11.19 -2.80
C GLY A 93 -9.28 -10.10 -1.81
N CYS A 94 -7.99 -9.82 -1.64
CA CYS A 94 -7.45 -8.85 -0.67
C CYS A 94 -7.75 -9.19 0.80
N ASN A 95 -7.99 -10.47 1.12
CA ASN A 95 -8.16 -10.93 2.50
C ASN A 95 -6.86 -11.54 3.01
N LEU A 96 -6.51 -11.23 4.26
CA LEU A 96 -5.39 -11.82 4.98
C LEU A 96 -5.88 -12.35 6.32
N MET A 97 -5.82 -13.66 6.50
CA MET A 97 -6.18 -14.29 7.77
C MET A 97 -4.97 -14.29 8.70
N ALA A 98 -5.15 -13.73 9.90
CA ALA A 98 -4.11 -13.60 10.90
C ALA A 98 -4.58 -14.18 12.23
N ARG A 99 -3.67 -14.85 12.93
CA ARG A 99 -3.79 -15.03 14.37
C ARG A 99 -3.23 -13.79 15.04
N VAL A 100 -4.02 -13.17 15.90
CA VAL A 100 -3.71 -11.90 16.54
C VAL A 100 -3.65 -12.09 18.04
N THR A 101 -2.57 -11.64 18.67
CA THR A 101 -2.40 -11.63 20.13
C THR A 101 -2.11 -10.21 20.60
N PRO A 102 -2.57 -9.79 21.80
CA PRO A 102 -2.14 -8.51 22.38
C PRO A 102 -0.62 -8.47 22.50
N HIS A 103 -0.02 -7.34 22.15
CA HIS A 103 1.42 -7.10 22.27
C HIS A 103 1.76 -6.86 23.74
N GLU A 104 2.63 -7.68 24.32
CA GLU A 104 3.15 -7.49 25.68
C GLU A 104 4.33 -6.50 25.64
N VAL A 105 4.24 -5.44 26.45
CA VAL A 105 5.26 -4.39 26.58
C VAL A 105 6.39 -4.81 27.51
#